data_AF-A0A7G5DZN1-F1
#
_entry.id   AF-A0A7G5DZN1-F1
#
_cell.length_a   1.000
_cell.length_b   1.000
_cell.length_c   1.000
_cell.angle_alpha   90.00
_cell.angle_beta   90.00
_cell.angle_gamma   90.00
#
_symmetry.space_group_name_H-M   'P 1'
#
loop_
_entity.id
_entity.type
_entity.pdbx_description
1 polymer ?
#
loop_
_entity_poly.entity_id
_entity_poly.type
_entity_poly.pdbx_seq_one_letter_code
_entity_poly.pdbx_strand_id
1 'polypeptide(L)'
;MKIIIQNMVSRRCKMMVKSELDKLGIVYTSIELGEVRLAQPISENIKLKLQEALHRSGLELLYDKRAELIERIISIIVEMIHYSKEVPEVNFSTLLSDRLKKNYHYLAEIFSKTKGITIEHFIILHKVEKIKELILYGELNLTEISYQLHYSSVSHLSRQFKQVTGLTPTFFKKLPLRKRTNLEDL
;
A
#
# COMPACT_ATOMS: atom_id res chain seq x y z
N MET A 1 -18.54 -0.65 -11.02
CA MET A 1 -17.20 -0.07 -10.75
C MET A 1 -17.13 1.31 -11.41
N LYS A 2 -16.54 2.32 -10.75
CA LYS A 2 -16.39 3.67 -11.33
C LYS A 2 -14.97 3.82 -11.89
N ILE A 3 -14.85 4.37 -13.10
CA ILE A 3 -13.57 4.79 -13.70
C ILE A 3 -13.63 6.27 -14.05
N ILE A 4 -12.50 6.96 -13.93
CA ILE A 4 -12.38 8.39 -14.26
C ILE A 4 -11.55 8.53 -15.52
N ILE A 5 -11.92 9.45 -16.41
CA ILE A 5 -11.25 9.70 -17.67
C ILE A 5 -10.88 11.18 -17.76
N GLN A 6 -9.59 11.50 -17.76
CA GLN A 6 -9.11 12.86 -17.96
C GLN A 6 -9.28 13.32 -19.41
N ASN A 7 -9.33 14.64 -19.60
CA ASN A 7 -9.50 15.32 -20.90
C ASN A 7 -10.82 15.04 -21.63
N MET A 8 -11.79 14.45 -20.94
CA MET A 8 -13.13 14.18 -21.46
C MET A 8 -14.05 15.40 -21.28
N VAL A 9 -13.85 16.45 -22.09
CA VAL A 9 -14.51 17.76 -21.94
C VAL A 9 -15.63 18.02 -22.95
N SER A 10 -15.93 17.09 -23.86
CA SER A 10 -16.93 17.31 -24.93
C SER A 10 -17.81 16.09 -25.21
N ARG A 11 -18.94 16.31 -25.92
CA ARG A 11 -19.79 15.22 -26.44
C ARG A 11 -19.02 14.29 -27.39
N ARG A 12 -18.06 14.81 -28.15
CA ARG A 12 -17.18 14.01 -29.01
C ARG A 12 -16.31 13.07 -28.17
N CYS A 13 -15.78 13.55 -27.04
CA CYS A 13 -15.04 12.70 -26.10
C CYS A 13 -15.94 11.57 -25.55
N LYS A 14 -17.21 11.87 -25.18
CA LYS A 14 -18.18 10.83 -24.78
C LYS A 14 -18.36 9.75 -25.85
N MET A 15 -18.48 10.13 -27.12
CA MET A 15 -18.62 9.17 -28.22
C MET A 15 -17.36 8.33 -28.45
N MET A 16 -16.16 8.92 -28.30
CA MET A 16 -14.91 8.17 -28.42
C MET A 16 -14.77 7.15 -27.29
N VAL A 17 -15.02 7.54 -26.04
CA VAL A 17 -15.03 6.63 -24.89
C VAL A 17 -16.02 5.48 -25.11
N LYS A 18 -17.25 5.79 -25.55
CA LYS A 18 -18.25 4.78 -25.87
C LYS A 18 -17.74 3.78 -26.91
N SER A 19 -17.18 4.28 -28.02
CA SER A 19 -16.64 3.44 -29.10
C SER A 19 -15.55 2.49 -28.61
N GLU A 20 -14.62 2.97 -27.78
CA GLU A 20 -13.55 2.12 -27.23
C GLU A 20 -14.06 1.09 -26.22
N LEU A 21 -15.04 1.44 -25.37
CA LEU A 21 -15.68 0.50 -24.46
C LEU A 21 -16.42 -0.61 -25.23
N ASP A 22 -17.18 -0.24 -26.25
CA ASP A 22 -17.95 -1.18 -27.08
C ASP A 22 -17.01 -2.13 -27.85
N LYS A 23 -15.91 -1.62 -28.44
CA LYS A 23 -14.87 -2.44 -29.12
C LYS A 23 -14.22 -3.46 -28.20
N LEU A 24 -14.01 -3.09 -26.94
CA LEU A 24 -13.38 -3.95 -25.93
C LEU A 24 -14.40 -4.87 -25.22
N GLY A 25 -15.68 -4.81 -25.59
CA GLY A 25 -16.74 -5.61 -24.96
C GLY A 25 -17.00 -5.24 -23.50
N ILE A 26 -16.69 -4.00 -23.10
CA ILE A 26 -16.82 -3.55 -21.71
C ILE A 26 -18.25 -3.05 -21.48
N VAL A 27 -18.98 -3.73 -20.61
CA VAL A 27 -20.36 -3.36 -20.26
C VAL A 27 -20.37 -2.21 -19.25
N TYR A 28 -21.12 -1.14 -19.55
CA TYR A 28 -21.29 0.04 -18.70
C TYR A 28 -22.77 0.40 -18.48
N THR A 29 -23.02 1.15 -17.40
CA THR A 29 -24.33 1.66 -17.00
C THR A 29 -24.52 3.13 -17.35
N SER A 30 -23.47 3.95 -17.30
CA SER A 30 -23.53 5.35 -17.71
C SER A 30 -22.17 5.90 -18.14
N ILE A 31 -22.20 6.93 -19.01
CA ILE A 31 -21.03 7.69 -19.49
C ILE A 31 -21.30 9.19 -19.29
N GLU A 32 -20.65 9.76 -18.28
CA GLU A 32 -20.67 11.19 -17.98
C GLU A 32 -19.34 11.87 -18.30
N LEU A 33 -19.32 13.20 -18.35
CA LEU A 33 -18.07 13.91 -18.62
C LEU A 33 -17.07 13.60 -17.50
N GLY A 34 -15.97 12.96 -17.89
CA GLY A 34 -14.89 12.57 -16.98
C GLY A 34 -15.15 11.29 -16.18
N GLU A 35 -16.31 10.63 -16.30
CA GLU A 35 -16.66 9.47 -15.49
C GLU A 35 -17.41 8.42 -16.29
N VAL A 36 -17.05 7.15 -16.11
CA VAL A 36 -17.83 6.01 -16.62
C VAL A 36 -18.14 5.06 -15.48
N ARG A 37 -19.40 4.60 -15.43
CA ARG A 37 -19.83 3.56 -14.50
C ARG A 37 -19.92 2.23 -15.21
N LEU A 38 -19.01 1.32 -14.91
CA LEU A 38 -18.99 -0.04 -15.44
C LEU A 38 -20.01 -0.93 -14.72
N ALA A 39 -20.71 -1.78 -15.46
CA ALA A 39 -21.66 -2.74 -14.90
C ALA A 39 -20.97 -3.80 -14.04
N GLN A 40 -19.72 -4.15 -14.39
CA GLN A 40 -18.89 -5.12 -13.69
C GLN A 40 -17.43 -4.65 -13.61
N PRO A 41 -16.63 -5.17 -12.66
CA PRO A 41 -15.19 -4.95 -12.65
C PRO A 41 -14.53 -5.50 -13.91
N ILE A 42 -13.47 -4.84 -14.38
CA ILE A 42 -12.65 -5.28 -15.52
C ILE A 42 -11.28 -5.75 -15.05
N SER A 43 -10.72 -6.76 -15.70
CA SER A 43 -9.39 -7.30 -15.40
C SER A 43 -8.27 -6.32 -15.79
N GLU A 44 -7.08 -6.47 -15.21
CA GLU A 44 -5.93 -5.62 -15.52
C GLU A 44 -5.55 -5.62 -17.01
N ASN A 45 -5.64 -6.77 -17.68
CA ASN A 45 -5.39 -6.86 -19.12
C ASN A 45 -6.38 -6.01 -19.93
N ILE A 46 -7.68 -6.03 -19.57
CA ILE A 46 -8.69 -5.20 -20.24
C ILE A 46 -8.46 -3.72 -19.94
N LYS A 47 -8.08 -3.37 -18.71
CA LYS A 47 -7.75 -1.98 -18.35
C LYS A 47 -6.59 -1.45 -19.20
N LEU A 48 -5.51 -2.22 -19.35
CA LEU A 48 -4.34 -1.82 -20.15
C LEU A 48 -4.72 -1.55 -21.61
N LYS A 49 -5.53 -2.43 -22.20
CA LYS A 49 -6.04 -2.23 -23.57
C LYS A 49 -6.91 -0.99 -23.68
N LEU A 50 -7.78 -0.75 -22.70
CA LEU A 50 -8.62 0.45 -22.65
C LEU A 50 -7.77 1.72 -22.52
N GLN A 51 -6.70 1.69 -21.72
CA GLN A 51 -5.77 2.81 -21.57
C GLN A 51 -5.09 3.16 -22.89
N GLU A 52 -4.53 2.18 -23.58
CA GLU A 52 -3.87 2.37 -24.88
C GLU A 52 -4.84 2.93 -25.92
N ALA A 53 -6.06 2.40 -25.96
CA ALA A 53 -7.11 2.84 -26.88
C ALA A 53 -7.53 4.31 -26.63
N LEU A 54 -7.72 4.68 -25.37
CA LEU A 54 -8.07 6.05 -24.98
C LEU A 54 -6.93 7.03 -25.25
N HIS A 55 -5.68 6.62 -25.04
CA HIS A 55 -4.50 7.47 -25.24
C HIS A 55 -4.36 7.94 -26.69
N ARG A 56 -4.67 7.07 -27.67
CA ARG A 56 -4.71 7.42 -29.10
C ARG A 56 -5.71 8.53 -29.43
N SER A 57 -6.70 8.72 -28.58
CA SER A 57 -7.76 9.74 -28.72
C SER A 57 -7.52 10.98 -27.85
N GLY A 58 -6.34 11.10 -27.22
CA GLY A 58 -6.00 12.20 -26.29
C GLY A 58 -6.73 12.11 -24.94
N LEU A 59 -7.36 10.98 -24.64
CA LEU A 59 -8.06 10.71 -23.40
C LEU A 59 -7.17 9.86 -22.49
N GLU A 60 -7.23 10.11 -21.19
CA GLU A 60 -6.41 9.35 -20.23
C GLU A 60 -7.34 8.64 -19.25
N LEU A 61 -7.30 7.31 -19.23
CA LEU A 61 -7.89 6.56 -18.14
C LEU A 61 -7.13 6.93 -16.87
N LEU A 62 -7.79 7.65 -15.96
CA LEU A 62 -7.28 7.79 -14.61
C LEU A 62 -7.43 6.44 -13.94
N TYR A 63 -6.38 5.64 -14.07
CA TYR A 63 -6.08 4.67 -13.03
C TYR A 63 -6.08 5.41 -11.73
N ASP A 64 -6.45 4.70 -10.67
CA ASP A 64 -6.13 5.19 -9.36
C ASP A 64 -4.60 5.10 -9.19
N LYS A 65 -3.86 6.02 -9.84
CA LYS A 65 -2.42 6.24 -9.67
C LYS A 65 -2.11 6.43 -8.17
N ARG A 66 -3.13 6.80 -7.38
CA ARG A 66 -3.08 6.81 -5.93
C ARG A 66 -3.09 5.38 -5.39
N ALA A 67 -4.06 4.54 -5.74
CA ALA A 67 -4.04 3.12 -5.33
C ALA A 67 -2.73 2.40 -5.72
N GLU A 68 -2.22 2.57 -6.94
CA GLU A 68 -0.93 1.99 -7.33
C GLU A 68 0.22 2.53 -6.47
N LEU A 69 0.24 3.84 -6.22
CA LEU A 69 1.24 4.45 -5.33
C LEU A 69 1.13 3.91 -3.90
N ILE A 70 -0.08 3.69 -3.40
CA ILE A 70 -0.34 3.10 -2.09
C ILE A 70 0.20 1.68 -2.03
N GLU A 71 -0.10 0.84 -3.00
CA GLU A 71 0.41 -0.52 -3.07
C GLU A 71 1.94 -0.55 -3.14
N ARG A 72 2.55 0.39 -3.87
CA ARG A 72 4.02 0.54 -3.89
C ARG A 72 4.59 0.97 -2.53
N ILE A 73 3.92 1.88 -1.81
CA ILE A 73 4.32 2.26 -0.45
C ILE A 73 4.27 1.04 0.48
N ILE A 74 3.18 0.28 0.45
CA ILE A 74 3.00 -0.94 1.26
C ILE A 74 4.10 -1.94 0.94
N SER A 75 4.30 -2.24 -0.34
CA SER A 75 5.29 -3.21 -0.80
C SER A 75 6.69 -2.87 -0.30
N ILE A 76 7.12 -1.61 -0.42
CA ILE A 76 8.43 -1.16 0.09
C ILE A 76 8.53 -1.34 1.60
N ILE A 77 7.49 -0.99 2.36
CA ILE A 77 7.49 -1.11 3.83
C ILE A 77 7.56 -2.58 4.25
N VAL A 78 6.76 -3.44 3.63
CA VAL A 78 6.73 -4.87 3.92
C VAL A 78 8.06 -5.52 3.56
N GLU A 79 8.62 -5.21 2.38
CA GLU A 79 9.93 -5.67 1.94
C GLU A 79 11.01 -5.32 2.96
N MET A 80 11.06 -4.05 3.37
CA MET A 80 12.06 -3.55 4.30
C MET A 80 11.98 -4.20 5.69
N ILE A 81 10.77 -4.47 6.20
CA ILE A 81 10.59 -5.01 7.56
C ILE A 81 10.76 -6.54 7.58
N HIS A 82 10.23 -7.24 6.57
CA HIS A 82 10.08 -8.70 6.63
C HIS A 82 11.14 -9.46 5.84
N TYR A 83 11.70 -8.85 4.79
CA TYR A 83 12.57 -9.55 3.83
C TYR A 83 13.98 -8.93 3.71
N SER A 84 14.18 -7.69 4.14
CA SER A 84 15.51 -7.09 4.15
C SER A 84 16.43 -7.83 5.13
N LYS A 85 17.54 -8.36 4.60
CA LYS A 85 18.63 -8.95 5.42
C LYS A 85 19.60 -7.89 5.92
N GLU A 86 19.64 -6.75 5.25
CA GLU A 86 20.51 -5.64 5.59
C GLU A 86 19.76 -4.61 6.43
N VAL A 87 20.52 -3.94 7.30
CA VAL A 87 20.09 -2.84 8.15
C VAL A 87 20.11 -1.58 7.27
N PRO A 88 18.98 -1.09 6.71
CA PRO A 88 18.95 0.13 5.93
C PRO A 88 19.63 1.32 6.63
N GLU A 89 20.59 1.93 5.94
CA GLU A 89 21.33 3.10 6.43
C GLU A 89 20.46 4.35 6.60
N VAL A 90 19.26 4.34 6.00
CA VAL A 90 18.35 5.48 5.93
C VAL A 90 16.99 5.17 6.57
N ASN A 91 16.35 6.22 7.10
CA ASN A 91 15.00 6.09 7.66
C ASN A 91 13.94 5.85 6.57
N PHE A 92 12.75 5.37 6.99
CA PHE A 92 11.65 5.04 6.08
C PHE A 92 11.20 6.23 5.22
N SER A 93 11.19 7.46 5.76
CA SER A 93 10.78 8.65 5.02
C SER A 93 11.71 8.96 3.85
N THR A 94 13.02 8.90 4.06
CA THR A 94 14.03 9.09 3.01
C THR A 94 13.94 7.97 2.00
N LEU A 95 13.88 6.71 2.45
CA LEU A 95 13.74 5.55 1.57
C LEU A 95 12.54 5.66 0.63
N LEU A 96 11.35 5.94 1.18
CA LEU A 96 10.12 6.04 0.42
C LEU A 96 10.19 7.19 -0.60
N SER A 97 10.76 8.33 -0.19
CA SER A 97 10.93 9.49 -1.08
C SER A 97 11.85 9.16 -2.25
N ASP A 98 12.97 8.47 -1.98
CA ASP A 98 13.99 8.14 -2.98
C ASP A 98 13.53 7.06 -3.95
N ARG A 99 12.86 6.00 -3.46
CA ARG A 99 12.34 4.89 -4.26
C ARG A 99 11.17 5.33 -5.14
N LEU A 100 10.31 6.22 -4.64
CA LEU A 100 9.10 6.67 -5.33
C LEU A 100 9.28 8.00 -6.07
N LYS A 101 10.44 8.66 -5.90
CA LYS A 101 10.77 9.97 -6.51
C LYS A 101 9.68 11.00 -6.24
N LYS A 102 9.22 11.06 -4.98
CA LYS A 102 8.09 11.87 -4.50
C LYS A 102 8.42 12.44 -3.13
N ASN A 103 7.87 13.60 -2.79
CA ASN A 103 8.01 14.17 -1.45
C ASN A 103 7.24 13.32 -0.42
N TYR A 104 7.87 13.01 0.72
CA TYR A 104 7.26 12.24 1.80
C TYR A 104 5.92 12.80 2.30
N HIS A 105 5.75 14.12 2.38
CA HIS A 105 4.49 14.75 2.79
C HIS A 105 3.34 14.32 1.88
N TYR A 106 3.56 14.32 0.57
CA TYR A 106 2.56 13.87 -0.39
C TYR A 106 2.24 12.38 -0.22
N LEU A 107 3.26 11.55 0.01
CA LEU A 107 3.10 10.11 0.28
C LEU A 107 2.32 9.86 1.58
N ALA A 108 2.61 10.58 2.64
CA ALA A 108 1.93 10.45 3.93
C ALA A 108 0.46 10.91 3.84
N GLU A 109 0.19 12.02 3.16
CA GLU A 109 -1.15 12.56 2.98
C GLU A 109 -2.03 11.59 2.18
N ILE A 110 -1.53 11.09 1.04
CA ILE A 110 -2.29 10.17 0.20
C ILE A 110 -2.53 8.83 0.91
N PHE A 111 -1.53 8.34 1.65
CA PHE A 111 -1.62 7.11 2.42
C PHE A 111 -2.65 7.19 3.53
N SER A 112 -2.56 8.22 4.38
CA SER A 112 -3.52 8.43 5.47
C SER A 112 -4.95 8.62 4.98
N LYS A 113 -5.16 9.39 3.90
CA LYS A 113 -6.49 9.54 3.29
C LYS A 113 -7.06 8.23 2.75
N THR A 114 -6.22 7.30 2.32
CA THR A 114 -6.64 6.05 1.67
C THR A 114 -6.79 4.90 2.66
N LYS A 115 -5.81 4.71 3.56
CA LYS A 115 -5.75 3.59 4.53
C LYS A 115 -6.37 3.93 5.88
N GLY A 116 -6.68 5.20 6.15
CA GLY A 116 -7.23 5.66 7.43
C GLY A 116 -6.23 5.70 8.58
N ILE A 117 -4.96 5.33 8.33
CA ILE A 117 -3.86 5.36 9.29
C ILE A 117 -2.61 5.99 8.66
N THR A 118 -1.71 6.52 9.48
CA THR A 118 -0.46 7.10 8.99
C THR A 118 0.51 6.00 8.52
N ILE A 119 1.45 6.38 7.64
CA ILE A 119 2.57 5.50 7.24
C ILE A 119 3.36 5.05 8.46
N GLU A 120 3.62 5.97 9.40
CA GLU A 120 4.33 5.65 10.64
C GLU A 120 3.59 4.60 11.46
N HIS A 121 2.27 4.75 11.66
CA HIS A 121 1.49 3.76 12.39
C HIS A 121 1.50 2.40 11.68
N PHE A 122 1.38 2.39 10.35
CA PHE A 122 1.47 1.17 9.55
C PHE A 122 2.82 0.45 9.70
N ILE A 123 3.94 1.20 9.66
CA ILE A 123 5.28 0.67 9.93
C ILE A 123 5.35 0.05 11.33
N ILE A 124 4.81 0.73 12.34
CA ILE A 124 4.80 0.25 13.73
C ILE A 124 4.07 -1.09 13.84
N LEU A 125 2.89 -1.22 13.22
CA LEU A 125 2.12 -2.47 13.21
C LEU A 125 2.93 -3.62 12.60
N HIS A 126 3.52 -3.42 11.42
CA HIS A 126 4.33 -4.44 10.77
C HIS A 126 5.60 -4.78 11.56
N LYS A 127 6.28 -3.80 12.17
CA LYS A 127 7.43 -4.08 13.05
C LYS A 127 7.01 -4.92 14.25
N VAL A 128 5.86 -4.63 14.86
CA VAL A 128 5.37 -5.41 16.00
C VAL A 128 5.04 -6.85 15.60
N GLU A 129 4.41 -7.08 14.45
CA GLU A 129 4.21 -8.44 13.94
C GLU A 129 5.55 -9.15 13.69
N LYS A 130 6.54 -8.45 13.12
CA LYS A 130 7.88 -9.02 12.94
C LYS A 130 8.57 -9.35 14.26
N ILE A 131 8.42 -8.50 15.29
CA ILE A 131 8.96 -8.77 16.64
C ILE A 131 8.33 -10.04 17.21
N LYS A 132 6.99 -10.20 17.09
CA LYS A 132 6.30 -11.41 17.55
C LYS A 132 6.88 -12.64 16.86
N GLU A 133 7.02 -12.59 15.54
CA GLU A 133 7.62 -13.66 14.74
C GLU A 133 9.03 -14.03 15.23
N LEU A 134 9.92 -13.04 15.37
CA LEU A 134 11.32 -13.27 15.79
C LEU A 134 11.43 -13.82 17.23
N ILE A 135 10.57 -13.36 18.14
CA ILE A 135 10.50 -13.90 19.51
C ILE A 135 10.08 -15.37 19.50
N LEU A 136 9.15 -15.75 18.62
CA LEU A 136 8.63 -17.10 18.52
C LEU A 136 9.64 -18.07 17.90
N TYR A 137 10.41 -17.64 16.90
CA TYR A 137 11.54 -18.42 16.38
C TYR A 137 12.60 -18.65 17.47
N GLY A 138 12.80 -17.66 18.36
CA GLY A 138 13.63 -17.83 19.55
C GLY A 138 15.14 -17.78 19.30
N GLU A 139 15.57 -17.57 18.06
CA GLU A 139 16.99 -17.49 17.67
C GLU A 139 17.64 -16.15 18.04
N LEU A 140 16.84 -15.09 18.20
CA LEU A 140 17.33 -13.74 18.51
C LEU A 140 16.89 -13.26 19.90
N ASN A 141 17.76 -12.49 20.55
CA ASN A 141 17.45 -11.74 21.76
C ASN A 141 16.89 -10.35 21.43
N LEU A 142 16.33 -9.65 22.44
CA LEU A 142 15.68 -8.35 22.20
C LEU A 142 16.63 -7.24 21.74
N THR A 143 17.92 -7.33 22.06
CA THR A 143 18.94 -6.39 21.58
C THR A 143 19.18 -6.58 20.09
N GLU A 144 19.31 -7.83 19.63
CA GLU A 144 19.47 -8.17 18.22
C GLU A 144 18.23 -7.79 17.42
N ILE A 145 17.04 -8.10 17.93
CA ILE A 145 15.77 -7.70 17.29
C ILE A 145 15.65 -6.18 17.21
N SER A 146 16.04 -5.45 18.28
CA SER A 146 16.05 -3.98 18.29
C SER A 146 16.95 -3.42 17.20
N TYR A 147 18.14 -3.99 17.04
CA TYR A 147 19.10 -3.58 16.02
C TYR A 147 18.58 -3.87 14.61
N GLN A 148 18.13 -5.11 14.35
CA GLN A 148 17.61 -5.54 13.06
C GLN A 148 16.39 -4.73 12.60
N LEU A 149 15.54 -4.31 13.53
CA LEU A 149 14.34 -3.53 13.22
C LEU A 149 14.54 -2.02 13.41
N HIS A 150 15.78 -1.55 13.54
CA HIS A 150 16.12 -0.12 13.62
C HIS A 150 15.41 0.64 14.72
N TYR A 151 15.31 0.03 15.91
CA TYR A 151 14.92 0.76 17.10
C TYR A 151 16.15 1.42 17.71
N SER A 152 16.00 2.67 18.13
CA SER A 152 17.04 3.43 18.83
C SER A 152 17.49 2.78 20.15
N SER A 153 16.67 1.91 20.73
CA SER A 153 17.01 1.11 21.92
C SER A 153 16.01 -0.02 22.12
N VAL A 154 16.42 -1.03 22.90
CA VAL A 154 15.52 -2.08 23.41
C VAL A 154 14.34 -1.49 24.19
N SER A 155 14.55 -0.37 24.89
CA SER A 155 13.51 0.36 25.60
C SER A 155 12.46 0.95 24.65
N HIS A 156 12.90 1.52 23.52
CA HIS A 156 11.99 2.02 22.50
C HIS A 156 11.17 0.88 21.88
N LEU A 157 11.82 -0.22 21.49
CA LEU A 157 11.15 -1.43 21.02
C LEU A 157 10.11 -1.92 22.02
N SER A 158 10.49 -2.05 23.29
CA SER A 158 9.62 -2.60 24.34
C SER A 158 8.42 -1.70 24.61
N ARG A 159 8.61 -0.38 24.61
CA ARG A 159 7.53 0.60 24.77
C ARG A 159 6.53 0.50 23.63
N GLN A 160 7.01 0.47 22.39
CA GLN A 160 6.16 0.40 21.20
C GLN A 160 5.42 -0.94 21.13
N PHE A 161 6.11 -2.05 21.37
CA PHE A 161 5.50 -3.38 21.42
C PHE A 161 4.38 -3.44 22.47
N LYS A 162 4.60 -2.86 23.66
CA LYS A 162 3.57 -2.78 24.70
C LYS A 162 2.40 -1.89 24.33
N GLN A 163 2.64 -0.76 23.66
CA GLN A 163 1.56 0.11 23.19
C GLN A 163 0.63 -0.59 22.20
N VAL A 164 1.18 -1.41 21.30
CA VAL A 164 0.39 -2.12 20.29
C VAL A 164 -0.25 -3.39 20.84
N THR A 165 0.48 -4.18 21.64
CA THR A 165 0.03 -5.52 22.07
C THR A 165 -0.58 -5.56 23.47
N GLY A 166 -0.40 -4.51 24.26
CA GLY A 166 -0.72 -4.50 25.70
C GLY A 166 0.30 -5.24 26.58
N LEU A 167 1.30 -5.93 26.01
CA LEU A 167 2.22 -6.81 26.72
C LEU A 167 3.68 -6.37 26.52
N THR A 168 4.57 -6.69 27.45
CA THR A 168 6.01 -6.53 27.19
C THR A 168 6.51 -7.67 26.30
N PRO A 169 7.57 -7.46 25.49
CA PRO A 169 8.17 -8.53 24.69
C PRO A 169 8.59 -9.74 25.54
N THR A 170 9.16 -9.48 26.72
CA THR A 170 9.58 -10.51 27.68
C THR A 170 8.42 -11.32 28.24
N PHE A 171 7.27 -10.68 28.48
CA PHE A 171 6.07 -11.38 28.91
C PHE A 171 5.47 -12.18 27.76
N PHE A 172 5.40 -11.60 26.57
CA PHE A 172 4.92 -12.27 25.36
C PHE A 172 5.71 -13.56 25.06
N LYS A 173 7.04 -13.55 25.21
CA LYS A 173 7.91 -14.73 25.05
C LYS A 173 7.54 -15.91 25.96
N LYS A 174 6.91 -15.65 27.11
CA LYS A 174 6.51 -16.67 28.08
C LYS A 174 5.11 -17.24 27.84
N LEU A 175 4.33 -16.69 26.92
CA LEU A 175 2.98 -17.14 26.65
C LEU A 175 2.99 -18.47 25.86
N PRO A 176 2.07 -19.40 26.17
CA PRO A 176 1.88 -20.59 25.35
C PRO A 176 1.42 -20.18 23.95
N LEU A 177 2.04 -20.75 22.91
CA LEU A 177 1.87 -20.43 21.50
C LEU A 177 0.39 -20.28 21.11
N ARG A 178 -0.08 -19.04 20.86
CA ARG A 178 -1.40 -18.78 20.27
C ARG A 178 -1.29 -18.72 18.74
N LYS A 179 -2.30 -19.27 18.05
CA LYS A 179 -2.41 -19.33 16.58
C LYS A 179 -2.20 -17.94 15.95
N ARG A 180 -1.49 -17.92 14.82
CA ARG A 180 -1.17 -16.73 14.01
C ARG A 180 -2.46 -16.02 13.56
N THR A 181 -2.43 -14.69 13.51
CA THR A 181 -3.37 -13.89 12.72
C THR A 181 -2.77 -13.70 11.33
N ASN A 182 -3.59 -13.70 10.27
CA ASN A 182 -3.08 -13.52 8.91
C ASN A 182 -2.65 -12.07 8.68
N LEU A 183 -1.54 -11.85 7.97
CA LEU A 183 -1.00 -10.50 7.70
C LEU A 183 -1.92 -9.65 6.82
N GLU A 184 -2.80 -10.29 6.06
CA GLU A 184 -3.81 -9.64 5.21
C GLU A 184 -5.03 -9.13 6.00
N ASP A 185 -5.18 -9.54 7.27
CA ASP A 185 -6.29 -9.17 8.14
C ASP A 185 -5.99 -7.93 9.03
N LEU A 186 -4.83 -7.28 8.83
CA LEU A 186 -4.33 -6.09 9.55
C LEU A 186 -4.44 -4.82 8.70
#